data_AF-A0A1F5FU56-F1
#
_entry.id   AF-A0A1F5FU56-F1
#
_cell.length_a   1.000
_cell.length_b   1.000
_cell.length_c   1.000
_cell.angle_alpha   90.00
_cell.angle_beta   90.00
_cell.angle_gamma   90.00
#
_symmetry.space_group_name_H-M   'P 1'
#
loop_
_entity.id
_entity.type
_entity.pdbx_description
1 polymer ?
#
loop_
_entity_poly.entity_id
_entity_poly.type
_entity_poly.pdbx_seq_one_letter_code
_entity_poly.pdbx_strand_id
1 'polypeptide(L)'
;MKKIFVGLFLLTFAFLVKGTANANEGILNLRGSGASCFAASIYVDSAYRILMTCRELKIALTPERTRYVAWVVGEDDKQKRLGEIVNGKMSVMTDVKIKQVFITSEDDSYGNKPTGEVLLSAGVEPIDFGKGVVSMTPTPTPTQISVTATVTKAPKATATPKPTSSTDATKSSGLGSALSTVFKIALFGFGLLLIIVGVFSFLQRRRSL
;
A
#
# COMPACT_ATOMS: atom_id res chain seq x y z
N MET A 1 -1.88 -61.89 1.37
CA MET A 1 -1.83 -61.14 0.09
C MET A 1 -2.85 -59.99 -0.05
N LYS A 2 -3.94 -59.93 0.74
CA LYS A 2 -4.93 -58.83 0.67
C LYS A 2 -4.48 -57.46 1.23
N LYS A 3 -3.46 -57.42 2.10
CA LYS A 3 -3.02 -56.18 2.79
C LYS A 3 -2.10 -55.29 1.95
N ILE A 4 -1.53 -55.80 0.86
CA ILE A 4 -0.59 -55.05 0.00
C ILE A 4 -1.36 -54.18 -1.02
N PHE A 5 -2.55 -54.59 -1.44
CA PHE A 5 -3.38 -53.83 -2.40
C PHE A 5 -4.00 -52.56 -1.81
N VAL A 6 -4.26 -52.53 -0.49
CA VAL A 6 -4.87 -51.35 0.17
C VAL A 6 -3.85 -50.22 0.35
N GLY A 7 -2.57 -50.54 0.54
CA GLY A 7 -1.51 -49.54 0.68
C GLY A 7 -1.19 -48.81 -0.63
N LEU A 8 -1.27 -49.50 -1.77
CA LEU A 8 -0.96 -48.92 -3.08
C LEU A 8 -2.05 -47.94 -3.57
N PHE A 9 -3.31 -48.19 -3.17
CA PHE A 9 -4.45 -47.33 -3.54
C PHE A 9 -4.49 -46.02 -2.72
N LEU A 10 -3.99 -46.04 -1.49
CA LEU A 10 -3.88 -44.84 -0.65
C LEU A 10 -2.74 -43.91 -1.08
N LEU A 11 -1.64 -44.46 -1.60
CA LEU A 11 -0.52 -43.67 -2.09
C LEU A 11 -0.82 -42.95 -3.42
N THR A 12 -1.70 -43.52 -4.25
CA THR A 12 -2.10 -42.91 -5.53
C THR A 12 -3.10 -41.77 -5.37
N PHE A 13 -3.90 -41.77 -4.30
CA PHE A 13 -4.82 -40.67 -4.00
C PHE A 13 -4.12 -39.40 -3.48
N ALA A 14 -2.95 -39.54 -2.86
CA ALA A 14 -2.17 -38.41 -2.34
C ALA A 14 -1.56 -37.51 -3.42
N PHE A 15 -1.38 -38.00 -4.65
CA PHE A 15 -0.82 -37.23 -5.77
C PHE A 15 -1.86 -36.54 -6.65
N LEU A 16 -3.16 -36.70 -6.37
CA LEU A 16 -4.24 -36.11 -7.16
C LEU A 16 -4.75 -34.76 -6.64
N VAL A 17 -4.25 -34.28 -5.49
CA VAL A 17 -4.50 -32.91 -5.03
C VAL A 17 -3.51 -31.98 -5.74
N LYS A 18 -3.63 -31.85 -7.05
CA LYS A 18 -3.03 -30.72 -7.78
C LYS A 18 -3.71 -29.47 -7.24
N GLY A 19 -2.98 -28.69 -6.44
CA GLY A 19 -3.42 -27.38 -6.00
C GLY A 19 -3.87 -26.60 -7.24
N THR A 20 -5.11 -26.13 -7.22
CA THR A 20 -5.65 -25.27 -8.28
C THR A 20 -4.76 -24.03 -8.35
N ALA A 21 -4.10 -23.85 -9.49
CA ALA A 21 -3.39 -22.62 -9.78
C ALA A 21 -4.39 -21.48 -9.76
N ASN A 22 -4.47 -20.76 -8.63
CA ASN A 22 -5.21 -19.52 -8.55
C ASN A 22 -4.53 -18.56 -9.53
N ALA A 23 -5.26 -18.18 -10.57
CA ALA A 23 -4.83 -17.12 -11.45
C ALA A 23 -4.66 -15.87 -10.59
N ASN A 24 -3.41 -15.39 -10.48
CA ASN A 24 -3.05 -14.13 -9.83
C ASN A 24 -3.38 -12.90 -10.71
N GLU A 25 -4.16 -13.16 -11.77
CA GLU A 25 -4.74 -12.19 -12.68
C GLU A 25 -6.22 -12.02 -12.29
N GLY A 26 -6.69 -10.79 -12.31
CA GLY A 26 -8.00 -10.52 -11.78
C GLY A 26 -8.41 -9.06 -11.87
N ILE A 27 -9.65 -8.81 -11.51
CA ILE A 27 -10.17 -7.48 -11.23
C ILE A 27 -10.29 -7.27 -9.72
N LEU A 28 -10.21 -6.02 -9.29
CA LEU A 28 -10.39 -5.63 -7.90
C LEU A 28 -11.35 -4.45 -7.85
N ASN A 29 -12.45 -4.63 -7.13
CA ASN A 29 -13.47 -3.61 -6.91
C ASN A 29 -13.36 -3.08 -5.47
N LEU A 30 -12.50 -2.09 -5.25
CA LEU A 30 -12.30 -1.51 -3.92
C LEU A 30 -13.37 -0.45 -3.64
N ARG A 31 -14.07 -0.56 -2.51
CA ARG A 31 -15.10 0.41 -2.06
C ARG A 31 -14.96 0.68 -0.57
N GLY A 32 -15.19 1.92 -0.16
CA GLY A 32 -15.08 2.35 1.25
C GLY A 32 -14.99 3.87 1.38
N SER A 33 -15.32 4.41 2.55
CA SER A 33 -15.15 5.83 2.90
C SER A 33 -15.70 6.86 1.89
N GLY A 34 -16.72 6.49 1.11
CA GLY A 34 -17.31 7.35 0.07
C GLY A 34 -16.44 7.49 -1.20
N ALA A 35 -15.47 6.61 -1.40
CA ALA A 35 -14.67 6.51 -2.61
C ALA A 35 -14.76 5.09 -3.19
N SER A 36 -14.39 4.95 -4.47
CA SER A 36 -14.29 3.65 -5.13
C SER A 36 -13.09 3.60 -6.05
N CYS A 37 -12.45 2.44 -6.13
CA CYS A 37 -11.39 2.17 -7.09
C CYS A 37 -11.65 0.87 -7.82
N PHE A 38 -11.36 0.87 -9.11
CA PHE A 38 -11.29 -0.32 -9.93
C PHE A 38 -9.82 -0.56 -10.26
N ALA A 39 -9.36 -1.80 -10.11
CA ALA A 39 -8.06 -2.21 -10.60
C ALA A 39 -8.16 -3.51 -11.39
N ALA A 40 -7.26 -3.66 -12.37
CA ALA A 40 -7.05 -4.89 -13.11
C ALA A 40 -5.58 -5.29 -12.98
N SER A 41 -5.33 -6.56 -12.71
CA SER A 41 -4.01 -7.19 -12.67
C SER A 41 -3.90 -8.21 -13.80
N ILE A 42 -2.88 -8.06 -14.63
CA ILE A 42 -2.60 -8.96 -15.77
C ILE A 42 -1.12 -9.34 -15.71
N TYR A 43 -0.80 -10.62 -15.85
CA TYR A 43 0.56 -11.12 -15.86
C TYR A 43 1.15 -11.03 -17.27
N VAL A 44 2.15 -10.18 -17.45
CA VAL A 44 2.81 -9.92 -18.74
C VAL A 44 4.31 -9.89 -18.50
N ASP A 45 5.08 -10.61 -19.32
CA ASP A 45 6.55 -10.61 -19.28
C ASP A 45 7.14 -10.88 -17.88
N SER A 46 6.63 -11.92 -17.20
CA SER A 46 7.05 -12.36 -15.86
C SER A 46 6.70 -11.43 -14.68
N ALA A 47 5.90 -10.40 -14.90
CA ALA A 47 5.42 -9.50 -13.85
C ALA A 47 3.91 -9.21 -13.98
N TYR A 48 3.26 -8.90 -12.87
CA TYR A 48 1.89 -8.40 -12.84
C TYR A 48 1.88 -6.91 -13.14
N ARG A 49 1.21 -6.54 -14.22
CA ARG A 49 0.87 -5.16 -14.54
C ARG A 49 -0.48 -4.83 -13.91
N ILE A 50 -0.47 -3.89 -12.98
CA ILE A 50 -1.66 -3.41 -12.30
C ILE A 50 -2.02 -2.03 -12.86
N LEU A 51 -3.24 -1.91 -13.37
CA LEU A 51 -3.85 -0.65 -13.78
C LEU A 51 -5.00 -0.33 -12.83
N MET A 52 -4.99 0.84 -12.21
CA MET A 52 -5.99 1.25 -11.23
C MET A 52 -6.54 2.64 -11.56
N THR A 53 -7.85 2.79 -11.38
CA THR A 53 -8.56 4.07 -11.43
C THR A 53 -9.44 4.22 -10.21
N CYS A 54 -9.43 5.40 -9.61
CA CYS A 54 -10.18 5.75 -8.43
C CYS A 54 -11.09 6.94 -8.70
N ARG A 55 -12.25 6.95 -8.05
CA ARG A 55 -13.24 8.01 -8.09
C ARG A 55 -13.52 8.47 -6.67
N GLU A 56 -13.79 9.76 -6.52
CA GLU A 56 -14.24 10.37 -5.26
C GLU A 56 -13.21 10.28 -4.11
N LEU A 57 -11.92 10.07 -4.43
CA LEU A 57 -10.84 10.28 -3.47
C LEU A 57 -10.77 11.77 -3.11
N LYS A 58 -10.95 12.10 -1.82
CA LYS A 58 -10.88 13.48 -1.33
C LYS A 58 -9.45 14.01 -1.45
N ILE A 59 -9.23 15.20 -1.97
CA ILE A 59 -7.86 15.70 -2.23
C ILE A 59 -7.04 15.92 -0.93
N ALA A 60 -7.69 15.94 0.24
CA ALA A 60 -7.06 15.84 1.54
C ALA A 60 -8.07 15.30 2.56
N LEU A 61 -7.77 14.16 3.21
CA LEU A 61 -8.57 13.74 4.38
C LEU A 61 -8.27 14.65 5.57
N THR A 62 -6.99 15.00 5.74
CA THR A 62 -6.46 15.94 6.72
C THR A 62 -5.38 16.78 6.05
N PRO A 63 -5.02 17.97 6.56
CA PRO A 63 -3.95 18.81 5.98
C PRO A 63 -2.58 18.10 5.91
N GLU A 64 -2.38 17.07 6.73
CA GLU A 64 -1.14 16.28 6.79
C GLU A 64 -1.17 15.05 5.86
N ARG A 65 -2.36 14.52 5.53
CA ARG A 65 -2.54 13.30 4.71
C ARG A 65 -3.11 13.64 3.34
N THR A 66 -2.21 13.99 2.43
CA THR A 66 -2.54 14.39 1.06
C THR A 66 -2.24 13.31 0.03
N ARG A 67 -1.64 12.19 0.45
CA ARG A 67 -1.18 11.13 -0.46
C ARG A 67 -1.96 9.85 -0.25
N TYR A 68 -2.35 9.25 -1.37
CA TYR A 68 -2.95 7.93 -1.38
C TYR A 68 -1.94 6.92 -1.89
N VAL A 69 -1.65 5.90 -1.09
CA VAL A 69 -0.68 4.88 -1.44
C VAL A 69 -1.40 3.55 -1.56
N ALA A 70 -1.20 2.87 -2.68
CA ALA A 70 -1.67 1.51 -2.89
C ALA A 70 -0.64 0.51 -2.37
N TRP A 71 -1.14 -0.53 -1.71
CA TRP A 71 -0.37 -1.62 -1.15
C TRP A 71 -0.96 -2.95 -1.63
N VAL A 72 -0.10 -3.95 -1.76
CA VAL A 72 -0.49 -5.32 -2.07
C VAL A 72 -0.15 -6.23 -0.90
N VAL A 73 -1.04 -7.16 -0.59
CA VAL A 73 -0.77 -8.34 0.23
C VAL A 73 -0.48 -9.50 -0.72
N GLY A 74 0.71 -10.10 -0.59
CA GLY A 74 1.13 -11.24 -1.37
C GLY A 74 0.48 -12.57 -0.95
N GLU A 75 0.73 -13.64 -1.70
CA GLU A 75 0.44 -15.03 -1.26
C GLU A 75 1.18 -15.39 0.06
N ASP A 76 2.32 -14.75 0.32
CA ASP A 76 3.12 -14.93 1.54
C ASP A 76 2.64 -14.06 2.72
N ASP A 77 1.46 -13.44 2.59
CA ASP A 77 0.86 -12.49 3.54
C ASP A 77 1.75 -11.27 3.85
N LYS A 78 2.81 -11.04 3.06
CA LYS A 78 3.64 -9.84 3.19
C LYS A 78 3.01 -8.69 2.43
N GLN A 79 3.12 -7.52 3.04
CA GLN A 79 2.69 -6.27 2.44
C GLN A 79 3.84 -5.66 1.64
N LYS A 80 3.58 -5.30 0.39
CA LYS A 80 4.52 -4.56 -0.46
C LYS A 80 3.84 -3.29 -0.97
N ARG A 81 4.60 -2.20 -1.02
CA ARG A 81 4.15 -0.95 -1.60
C ARG A 81 4.03 -1.10 -3.12
N LEU A 82 2.90 -0.69 -3.68
CA LEU A 82 2.72 -0.60 -5.13
C LEU A 82 3.14 0.78 -5.63
N GLY A 83 2.63 1.85 -5.02
CA GLY A 83 2.94 3.21 -5.44
C GLY A 83 1.90 4.22 -4.99
N GLU A 84 2.13 5.48 -5.35
CA GLU A 84 1.20 6.58 -5.10
C GLU A 84 0.13 6.65 -6.19
N ILE A 85 -1.12 6.92 -5.81
CA ILE A 85 -2.24 7.15 -6.71
C ILE A 85 -2.29 8.64 -7.03
N VAL A 86 -1.95 8.99 -8.28
CA VAL A 86 -1.89 10.37 -8.74
C VAL A 86 -3.10 10.65 -9.63
N ASN A 87 -3.86 11.70 -9.32
CA ASN A 87 -5.08 12.08 -10.05
C ASN A 87 -6.08 10.92 -10.20
N GLY A 88 -6.18 10.09 -9.15
CA GLY A 88 -7.04 8.91 -9.15
C GLY A 88 -6.61 7.82 -10.13
N LYS A 89 -5.36 7.79 -10.58
CA LYS A 89 -4.85 6.77 -11.49
C LYS A 89 -3.51 6.21 -11.00
N MET A 90 -3.26 4.95 -11.30
CA MET A 90 -1.98 4.29 -11.02
C MET A 90 -1.73 3.21 -12.08
N SER A 91 -0.47 3.08 -12.49
CA SER A 91 0.02 1.98 -13.32
C SER A 91 1.35 1.52 -12.74
N VAL A 92 1.45 0.24 -12.38
CA VAL A 92 2.64 -0.33 -11.75
C VAL A 92 2.88 -1.75 -12.24
N MET A 93 4.14 -2.17 -12.22
CA MET A 93 4.53 -3.58 -12.41
C MET A 93 5.06 -4.15 -11.10
N THR A 94 4.67 -5.37 -10.77
CA THR A 94 5.15 -6.08 -9.57
C THR A 94 5.34 -7.55 -9.87
N ASP A 95 6.37 -8.15 -9.30
CA ASP A 95 6.62 -9.60 -9.29
C ASP A 95 5.78 -10.33 -8.23
N VAL A 96 5.12 -9.59 -7.34
CA VAL A 96 4.32 -10.16 -6.26
C VAL A 96 2.97 -10.64 -6.76
N LYS A 97 2.70 -11.92 -6.50
CA LYS A 97 1.38 -12.54 -6.65
C LYS A 97 0.37 -11.91 -5.70
N ILE A 98 -0.70 -11.35 -6.24
CA ILE A 98 -1.62 -10.47 -5.53
C ILE A 98 -2.73 -11.30 -4.88
N LYS A 99 -2.86 -11.23 -3.55
CA LYS A 99 -3.99 -11.78 -2.79
C LYS A 99 -5.06 -10.70 -2.54
N GLN A 100 -4.60 -9.51 -2.16
CA GLN A 100 -5.44 -8.38 -1.79
C GLN A 100 -4.72 -7.07 -2.10
N VAL A 101 -5.47 -6.04 -2.48
CA VAL A 101 -4.95 -4.67 -2.60
C VAL A 101 -5.73 -3.79 -1.65
N PHE A 102 -5.03 -2.87 -1.00
CA PHE A 102 -5.63 -1.87 -0.14
C PHE A 102 -4.96 -0.51 -0.33
N ILE A 103 -5.69 0.55 0.01
CA ILE A 103 -5.26 1.93 -0.18
C ILE A 103 -5.27 2.61 1.18
N THR A 104 -4.16 3.28 1.50
CA THR A 104 -4.02 4.08 2.71
C THR A 104 -3.89 5.56 2.39
N SER A 105 -4.20 6.39 3.38
CA SER A 105 -3.84 7.82 3.37
C SER A 105 -2.56 8.03 4.17
N GLU A 106 -1.47 8.36 3.49
CA GLU A 106 -0.15 8.53 4.10
C GLU A 106 0.24 10.01 4.17
N ASP A 107 1.09 10.34 5.15
CA ASP A 107 1.80 11.61 5.25
C ASP A 107 3.11 11.60 4.42
N ASP A 108 3.79 10.44 4.38
CA ASP A 108 5.03 10.22 3.64
C ASP A 108 4.86 9.39 2.35
N SER A 109 5.54 9.82 1.29
CA SER A 109 5.58 9.12 -0.01
C SER A 109 6.67 8.04 -0.08
N TYR A 110 7.50 7.84 0.94
CA TYR A 110 8.59 6.85 0.87
C TYR A 110 8.59 5.78 1.96
N GLY A 111 7.58 5.78 2.84
CA GLY A 111 7.37 4.71 3.82
C GLY A 111 7.37 3.31 3.18
N ASN A 112 8.10 2.38 3.81
CA ASN A 112 8.17 0.96 3.41
C ASN A 112 7.06 0.10 4.05
N LYS A 113 6.25 0.70 4.92
CA LYS A 113 5.13 0.08 5.61
C LYS A 113 3.96 1.06 5.62
N PRO A 114 2.71 0.59 5.59
CA PRO A 114 1.56 1.46 5.75
C PRO A 114 1.54 2.03 7.17
N THR A 115 1.42 3.34 7.28
CA THR A 115 1.25 4.04 8.58
C THR A 115 -0.12 4.71 8.68
N GLY A 116 -0.70 4.98 7.51
CA GLY A 116 -2.01 5.58 7.35
C GLY A 116 -3.18 4.67 7.69
N GLU A 117 -4.36 5.29 7.74
CA GLU A 117 -5.63 4.56 7.81
C GLU A 117 -5.92 3.88 6.46
N VAL A 118 -6.38 2.62 6.52
CA VAL A 118 -6.85 1.88 5.35
C VAL A 118 -8.24 2.37 4.96
N LEU A 119 -8.36 2.96 3.77
CA LEU A 119 -9.60 3.55 3.29
C LEU A 119 -10.41 2.61 2.40
N LEU A 120 -9.69 1.83 1.60
CA LEU A 120 -10.26 0.95 0.58
C LEU A 120 -9.49 -0.36 0.59
N SER A 121 -10.19 -1.47 0.41
CA SER A 121 -9.57 -2.80 0.35
C SER A 121 -10.44 -3.75 -0.46
N ALA A 122 -9.82 -4.59 -1.28
CA ALA A 122 -10.49 -5.71 -1.94
C ALA A 122 -9.53 -6.86 -2.22
N GLY A 123 -10.06 -8.08 -2.22
CA GLY A 123 -9.38 -9.25 -2.76
C GLY A 123 -9.37 -9.25 -4.29
N VAL A 124 -8.54 -10.11 -4.86
CA VAL A 124 -8.54 -10.34 -6.31
C VAL A 124 -9.74 -11.22 -6.69
N GLU A 125 -10.57 -10.72 -7.59
CA GLU A 125 -11.68 -11.45 -8.21
C GLU A 125 -11.25 -11.97 -9.59
N PRO A 126 -11.60 -13.20 -9.98
CA PRO A 126 -11.30 -13.71 -11.32
C PRO A 126 -11.90 -12.84 -12.43
N ILE A 127 -11.17 -12.66 -13.53
CA ILE A 127 -11.71 -12.01 -14.73
C ILE A 127 -12.68 -12.98 -15.42
N ASP A 128 -13.95 -12.59 -15.53
CA ASP A 128 -14.90 -13.27 -16.41
C ASP A 128 -14.74 -12.72 -17.83
N PHE A 129 -14.12 -13.50 -18.71
CA PHE A 129 -13.96 -13.15 -20.13
C PHE A 129 -15.23 -13.43 -20.97
N GLY A 130 -16.33 -13.87 -20.34
CA GLY A 130 -17.60 -14.16 -20.99
C GLY A 130 -17.69 -15.56 -21.60
N LYS A 131 -18.90 -15.91 -22.06
CA LYS A 131 -19.23 -17.19 -22.72
C LYS A 131 -18.55 -17.28 -24.09
N GLY A 132 -17.29 -17.67 -24.11
CA GLY A 132 -16.49 -17.79 -25.33
C GLY A 132 -15.01 -18.08 -25.09
N VAL A 133 -14.52 -17.87 -23.87
CA VAL A 133 -13.17 -18.27 -23.46
C VAL A 133 -13.32 -19.48 -22.54
N VAL A 134 -12.66 -20.58 -22.90
CA VAL A 134 -12.72 -21.84 -22.15
C VAL A 134 -12.10 -21.59 -20.77
N SER A 135 -12.96 -21.29 -19.80
CA SER A 135 -12.62 -21.14 -18.40
C SER A 135 -12.02 -22.47 -17.91
N MET A 136 -10.74 -22.48 -17.58
CA MET A 136 -10.17 -23.53 -16.75
C MET A 136 -10.63 -23.27 -15.32
N THR A 137 -11.70 -23.94 -14.93
CA THR A 137 -12.38 -23.77 -13.64
C THR A 137 -11.47 -24.16 -12.47
N PRO A 138 -11.34 -23.30 -11.43
CA PRO A 138 -11.33 -23.79 -10.06
C PRO A 138 -12.69 -23.54 -9.39
N THR A 139 -13.39 -24.62 -9.06
CA THR A 139 -14.62 -24.65 -8.27
C THR A 139 -14.33 -24.22 -6.81
N PRO A 140 -15.19 -23.42 -6.18
CA PRO A 140 -14.96 -22.87 -4.84
C PRO A 140 -15.48 -23.78 -3.71
N THR A 141 -14.95 -23.61 -2.49
CA THR A 141 -15.74 -23.81 -1.26
C THR A 141 -15.32 -22.80 -0.17
N PRO A 142 -16.24 -21.94 0.32
CA PRO A 142 -16.03 -21.07 1.48
C PRO A 142 -16.55 -21.68 2.78
N THR A 143 -15.91 -21.35 3.91
CA THR A 143 -16.60 -21.23 5.22
C THR A 143 -16.13 -19.94 5.89
N GLN A 144 -17.01 -18.94 5.94
CA GLN A 144 -16.87 -17.74 6.76
C GLN A 144 -16.91 -18.10 8.25
N ILE A 145 -15.96 -17.59 9.03
CA ILE A 145 -16.11 -17.48 10.49
C ILE A 145 -16.65 -16.07 10.77
N SER A 146 -17.84 -16.05 11.36
CA SER A 146 -18.56 -14.86 11.83
C SER A 146 -17.73 -14.10 12.87
N VAL A 147 -17.53 -12.80 12.66
CA VAL A 147 -17.09 -11.88 13.71
C VAL A 147 -18.34 -11.43 14.47
N THR A 148 -18.55 -11.99 15.66
CA THR A 148 -19.52 -11.47 16.63
C THR A 148 -19.00 -10.14 17.17
N ALA A 149 -19.57 -9.03 16.72
CA ALA A 149 -19.43 -7.73 17.37
C ALA A 149 -20.11 -7.79 18.75
N THR A 150 -19.34 -7.75 19.83
CA THR A 150 -19.89 -7.51 21.17
C THR A 150 -20.00 -6.00 21.40
N VAL A 151 -21.17 -5.45 21.13
CA VAL A 151 -21.58 -4.13 21.63
C VAL A 151 -22.05 -4.31 23.07
N THR A 152 -21.22 -3.93 24.04
CA THR A 152 -21.62 -3.88 25.45
C THR A 152 -21.92 -2.45 25.87
N LYS A 153 -23.23 -2.20 25.98
CA LYS A 153 -24.00 -1.29 26.85
C LYS A 153 -23.31 -0.03 27.42
N ALA A 154 -23.96 1.10 27.10
CA ALA A 154 -23.92 2.36 27.84
C ALA A 154 -24.30 2.20 29.33
N PRO A 155 -23.75 3.07 30.20
CA PRO A 155 -24.46 3.53 31.38
C PRO A 155 -24.68 5.06 31.35
N LYS A 156 -25.97 5.40 31.39
CA LYS A 156 -26.65 6.39 32.24
C LYS A 156 -25.85 7.64 32.70
N ALA A 157 -26.34 8.79 32.24
CA ALA A 157 -26.00 10.13 32.71
C ALA A 157 -26.17 10.28 34.25
N THR A 158 -25.29 11.05 34.86
CA THR A 158 -25.51 11.71 36.17
C THR A 158 -24.80 13.07 36.13
N ALA A 159 -25.48 14.06 36.72
CA ALA A 159 -25.28 15.49 36.53
C ALA A 159 -24.02 16.10 37.20
N THR A 160 -23.68 17.28 36.68
CA THR A 160 -22.72 18.34 37.09
C THR A 160 -22.67 18.63 38.61
N PRO A 161 -21.54 19.14 39.15
CA PRO A 161 -21.31 20.60 39.21
C PRO A 161 -19.83 21.05 39.04
N LYS A 162 -19.58 22.09 38.23
CA LYS A 162 -19.09 23.46 38.61
C LYS A 162 -17.58 23.70 38.31
N PRO A 163 -17.17 24.91 37.85
CA PRO A 163 -15.90 25.13 37.16
C PRO A 163 -14.81 25.66 38.10
N THR A 164 -13.55 25.35 37.77
CA THR A 164 -12.38 26.04 38.32
C THR A 164 -11.35 26.24 37.22
N SER A 165 -11.01 27.51 37.04
CA SER A 165 -9.95 28.08 36.22
C SER A 165 -8.56 27.47 36.47
N SER A 166 -7.77 27.31 35.41
CA SER A 166 -6.34 27.64 35.44
C SER A 166 -5.87 27.99 34.04
N THR A 167 -5.57 29.28 33.89
CA THR A 167 -4.66 29.84 32.90
C THR A 167 -3.30 29.19 33.11
N ASP A 168 -2.68 28.66 32.07
CA ASP A 168 -1.22 28.69 31.96
C ASP A 168 -0.80 28.66 30.49
N ALA A 169 -0.22 29.78 30.07
CA ALA A 169 0.62 29.89 28.89
C ALA A 169 1.88 29.05 29.13
N THR A 170 2.41 28.39 28.10
CA THR A 170 3.87 28.31 27.83
C THR A 170 4.17 27.54 26.54
N LYS A 171 4.76 28.29 25.60
CA LYS A 171 5.75 27.93 24.56
C LYS A 171 5.40 26.85 23.53
N SER A 172 5.02 27.37 22.36
CA SER A 172 5.42 26.82 21.06
C SER A 172 6.96 26.68 20.98
N SER A 173 7.43 25.48 20.70
CA SER A 173 8.81 25.20 20.30
C SER A 173 8.80 23.95 19.43
N GLY A 174 9.36 24.05 18.22
CA GLY A 174 10.00 22.87 17.64
C GLY A 174 9.80 22.52 16.16
N LEU A 175 9.27 23.39 15.28
CA LEU A 175 9.35 23.12 13.82
C LEU A 175 10.60 23.72 13.13
N GLY A 176 11.43 24.48 13.85
CA GLY A 176 12.60 25.17 13.28
C GLY A 176 13.92 24.37 13.25
N SER A 177 13.97 23.17 13.84
CA SER A 177 15.26 22.48 14.06
C SER A 177 15.76 21.70 12.84
N ALA A 178 14.87 21.09 12.05
CA ALA A 178 15.27 20.25 10.91
C ALA A 178 15.68 21.05 9.65
N LEU A 179 15.05 22.22 9.41
CA LEU A 179 15.35 23.08 8.25
C LEU A 179 16.72 23.76 8.35
N SER A 180 17.20 24.02 9.57
CA SER A 180 18.51 24.64 9.84
C SER A 180 19.69 23.77 9.37
N THR A 181 19.58 22.45 9.50
CA THR A 181 20.67 21.52 9.17
C THR A 181 20.85 21.37 7.66
N VAL A 182 19.76 21.29 6.90
CA VAL A 182 19.80 21.16 5.43
C VAL A 182 20.36 22.44 4.79
N PHE A 183 19.99 23.62 5.31
CA PHE A 183 20.49 24.89 4.80
C PHE A 183 22.00 25.07 5.04
N LYS A 184 22.53 24.60 6.18
CA LYS A 184 23.97 24.62 6.44
C LYS A 184 24.74 23.72 5.48
N ILE A 185 24.27 22.50 5.23
CA ILE A 185 24.94 21.56 4.32
C ILE A 185 24.97 22.12 2.88
N ALA A 186 23.85 22.68 2.42
CA ALA A 186 23.79 23.30 1.09
C ALA A 186 24.73 24.51 0.96
N LEU A 187 24.82 25.36 2.00
CA LEU A 187 25.64 26.56 1.98
C LEU A 187 27.14 26.26 2.04
N PHE A 188 27.56 25.28 2.85
CA PHE A 188 28.95 24.83 2.88
C PHE A 188 29.36 24.11 1.59
N GLY A 189 28.49 23.28 1.02
CA GLY A 189 28.75 22.59 -0.24
C GLY A 189 28.92 23.56 -1.41
N PHE A 190 28.02 24.54 -1.52
CA PHE A 190 28.09 25.55 -2.57
C PHE A 190 29.30 26.48 -2.42
N GLY A 191 29.63 26.88 -1.19
CA GLY A 191 30.81 27.70 -0.91
C GLY A 191 32.12 27.03 -1.32
N LEU A 192 32.29 25.74 -1.01
CA LEU A 192 33.48 24.97 -1.41
C LEU A 192 33.61 24.88 -2.94
N LEU A 193 32.48 24.68 -3.64
CA LEU A 193 32.45 24.59 -5.09
C LEU A 193 32.89 25.90 -5.76
N LEU A 194 32.45 27.05 -5.25
CA LEU A 194 32.87 28.36 -5.74
C LEU A 194 34.37 28.61 -5.55
N ILE A 195 34.96 28.16 -4.44
CA ILE A 195 36.41 28.27 -4.22
C ILE A 195 37.18 27.44 -5.23
N ILE A 196 36.76 26.19 -5.49
CA ILE A 196 37.42 25.31 -6.47
C ILE A 196 37.37 25.93 -7.87
N VAL A 197 36.19 26.38 -8.31
CA VAL A 197 36.01 27.01 -9.62
C VAL A 197 36.81 28.31 -9.74
N GLY A 198 36.86 29.11 -8.66
CA GLY A 198 37.66 30.34 -8.60
C GLY A 198 39.16 30.08 -8.72
N VAL A 199 39.70 29.10 -7.99
CA VAL A 199 41.11 28.72 -8.05
C VAL A 199 41.46 28.15 -9.42
N PHE A 200 40.62 27.27 -9.99
CA PHE A 200 40.83 26.74 -11.34
C PHE A 200 40.81 27.84 -12.40
N SER A 201 39.85 28.76 -12.33
CA SER A 201 39.79 29.90 -13.26
C SER A 201 41.03 30.80 -13.14
N PHE A 202 41.53 31.02 -11.93
CA PHE A 202 42.74 31.79 -11.70
C PHE A 202 44.00 31.09 -12.23
N LEU A 203 44.14 29.78 -12.01
CA LEU A 203 45.25 28.98 -12.52
C LEU A 203 45.25 28.88 -14.05
N GLN A 204 44.08 28.75 -14.67
CA GLN A 204 43.95 28.78 -16.13
C GLN A 204 44.36 30.14 -16.70
N ARG A 205 43.98 31.24 -16.05
CA ARG A 205 44.38 32.59 -16.48
C ARG A 205 45.89 32.80 -16.35
N ARG A 206 46.53 32.26 -15.29
CA ARG A 206 47.99 32.37 -15.10
C ARG A 206 48.80 31.57 -16.12
N ARG A 207 48.27 30.46 -16.65
CA ARG A 207 48.95 29.67 -17.70
C ARG A 207 48.83 30.29 -19.10
N SER A 208 47.91 31.23 -19.29
CA SER A 208 47.66 31.89 -20.58
C SER A 208 48.44 33.21 -20.76
N LEU A 209 49.21 33.63 -19.74
CA LEU A 209 50.13 34.77 -19.76
C LEU A 209 51.56 34.24 -19.75
#